data_AF-A0A842P727-F1
#
_entry.id   AF-A0A842P727-F1
#
_cell.length_a   1.000
_cell.length_b   1.000
_cell.length_c   1.000
_cell.angle_alpha   90.00
_cell.angle_beta   90.00
_cell.angle_gamma   90.00
#
_symmetry.space_group_name_H-M   'P 1'
#
loop_
_entity.id
_entity.type
_entity.pdbx_description
1 polymer ?
#
loop_
_entity_poly.entity_id
_entity_poly.type
_entity_poly.pdbx_seq_one_letter_code
_entity_poly.pdbx_strand_id
1 'polypeptide(L)' 'MAYKKVLQYETFIVLGIIIAVLAFLNVLGVTNIDSDLFWALAGVGLIIEGFLERAKWRARKKRQLERDRKVMRK' A
#
# COMPACT_ATOMS: atom_id res chain seq x y z
N MET A 1 8.75 -13.13 -15.46
CA MET A 1 7.99 -12.89 -14.19
C MET A 1 7.84 -11.38 -13.91
N ALA A 2 7.22 -10.61 -14.83
CA ALA A 2 7.03 -9.16 -14.64
C ALA A 2 5.76 -8.81 -13.85
N TYR A 3 4.80 -9.74 -13.75
CA TYR A 3 3.50 -9.52 -13.12
C TYR A 3 3.52 -9.33 -11.59
N LYS A 4 4.60 -9.67 -10.89
CA LYS A 4 4.66 -9.62 -9.42
C LYS A 4 4.97 -8.24 -8.82
N LYS A 5 5.25 -7.23 -9.66
CA LYS A 5 5.51 -5.84 -9.21
C LYS A 5 4.30 -4.91 -9.31
N VAL A 6 3.32 -5.22 -10.16
CA VAL A 6 2.16 -4.33 -10.40
C VAL A 6 1.08 -4.46 -9.32
N LEU A 7 0.95 -5.66 -8.74
CA LEU A 7 0.00 -6.03 -7.67
C LEU A 7 0.14 -5.25 -6.34
N GLN A 8 1.07 -4.30 -6.24
CA GLN A 8 1.30 -3.56 -5.00
C GLN A 8 0.69 -2.17 -5.00
N TYR A 9 0.56 -1.54 -6.18
CA TYR A 9 -0.03 -0.20 -6.28
C TYR A 9 -1.55 -0.25 -6.43
N GLU A 10 -2.13 -1.40 -6.79
CA GLU A 10 -3.58 -1.56 -6.92
C GLU A 10 -4.31 -1.25 -5.61
N THR A 11 -3.81 -1.71 -4.47
CA THR A 11 -4.52 -1.51 -3.20
C THR A 11 -4.60 -0.03 -2.83
N PHE A 12 -3.53 0.74 -3.01
CA PHE A 12 -3.52 2.18 -2.71
C PHE A 12 -4.31 2.99 -3.73
N ILE A 13 -4.20 2.65 -5.02
CA ILE A 13 -4.98 3.28 -6.09
C ILE A 13 -6.47 3.02 -5.87
N VAL A 14 -6.86 1.78 -5.57
CA VAL A 14 -8.25 1.39 -5.31
C VAL A 14 -8.77 2.09 -4.06
N LEU A 15 -8.02 2.09 -2.95
CA LEU A 15 -8.45 2.76 -1.72
C LEU A 15 -8.59 4.28 -1.92
N GLY A 16 -7.64 4.89 -2.63
CA GLY A 16 -7.67 6.31 -2.98
C GLY A 16 -8.86 6.67 -3.87
N ILE A 17 -9.18 5.85 -4.86
CA ILE A 17 -10.36 6.03 -5.72
C ILE A 17 -11.65 5.91 -4.89
N ILE A 18 -11.75 4.91 -4.00
CA ILE A 18 -12.93 4.72 -3.15
C ILE A 18 -13.15 5.94 -2.25
N ILE A 19 -12.11 6.43 -1.58
CA ILE A 19 -12.19 7.60 -0.71
C ILE A 19 -12.54 8.86 -1.53
N ALA A 20 -11.93 9.04 -2.70
CA ALA A 20 -12.20 10.18 -3.56
C ALA A 20 -13.65 10.20 -4.07
N VAL A 21 -14.18 9.05 -4.51
CA VAL A 21 -15.57 8.93 -4.98
C VAL A 21 -16.54 9.16 -3.83
N LEU A 22 -16.30 8.57 -2.66
CA LEU A 22 -17.14 8.77 -1.47
C LEU A 22 -17.13 10.23 -1.01
N ALA A 23 -15.96 10.87 -0.95
CA ALA A 23 -15.85 12.28 -0.58
C ALA A 23 -16.56 13.18 -1.60
N PHE A 24 -16.45 12.88 -2.89
CA PHE A 24 -17.13 13.61 -3.95
C PHE A 24 -18.66 13.51 -3.84
N LEU A 25 -19.19 12.31 -3.61
CA LEU A 25 -20.63 12.08 -3.36
C LEU A 25 -21.11 12.81 -2.10
N ASN A 26 -20.26 12.92 -1.09
CA ASN A 26 -20.56 13.66 0.14
C ASN A 26 -20.67 15.17 -0.11
N VAL A 27 -19.76 15.73 -0.91
CA VAL A 27 -19.78 17.16 -1.30
C VAL A 27 -21.01 17.48 -2.16
N LEU A 28 -21.47 16.55 -2.99
CA LEU A 28 -22.71 16.68 -3.76
C LEU A 28 -23.98 16.55 -2.92
N GLY A 29 -23.87 16.27 -1.61
CA GLY A 29 -25.01 16.08 -0.72
C GLY A 29 -25.78 14.77 -0.93
N VAL A 30 -25.21 13.82 -1.70
CA VAL A 30 -25.80 12.49 -1.92
C VAL A 30 -25.63 11.61 -0.69
N THR A 31 -24.53 11.79 0.04
CA THR A 31 -24.26 11.13 1.32
C THR A 31 -24.07 12.16 2.42
N ASN A 32 -24.24 11.74 3.68
CA ASN A 32 -23.95 12.56 4.86
C ASN A 32 -22.96 11.80 5.78
N ILE A 33 -21.75 11.60 5.27
CA ILE A 33 -20.66 10.89 5.93
C ILE A 33 -19.74 11.93 6.57
N ASP A 34 -19.35 11.70 7.82
CA ASP A 34 -18.40 12.57 8.51
C ASP A 34 -17.03 12.59 7.83
N SER A 35 -16.44 13.79 7.74
CA SER A 35 -15.13 13.96 7.10
C SER A 35 -14.01 13.22 7.83
N ASP A 36 -14.14 13.04 9.14
CA ASP A 36 -13.20 12.27 9.96
C ASP A 36 -13.11 10.80 9.53
N LEU A 37 -14.19 10.25 8.97
CA LEU A 37 -14.21 8.88 8.45
C LEU A 37 -13.32 8.73 7.20
N PHE A 38 -13.28 9.74 6.32
CA PHE A 38 -12.40 9.73 5.15
C PHE A 38 -10.92 9.77 5.57
N TRP A 39 -10.60 10.60 6.56
CA TRP A 39 -9.26 10.69 7.11
C TRP A 39 -8.82 9.40 7.81
N ALA A 40 -9.73 8.75 8.56
CA ALA A 40 -9.48 7.46 9.16
C ALA A 40 -9.16 6.37 8.10
N LEU A 41 -9.96 6.32 7.02
CA LEU A 41 -9.74 5.38 5.91
C LEU A 41 -8.40 5.62 5.19
N ALA A 42 -8.03 6.89 4.97
CA ALA A 42 -6.74 7.25 4.38
C ALA A 42 -5.57 6.80 5.28
N GLY A 43 -5.69 6.99 6.59
CA GLY A 43 -4.70 6.53 7.58
C GLY A 43 -4.52 5.01 7.56
N VAL A 44 -5.61 4.24 7.48
CA VAL A 44 -5.56 2.77 7.37
C VAL A 44 -4.83 2.35 6.08
N GLY A 45 -5.10 3.00 4.95
CA GLY A 45 -4.39 2.76 3.69
C GLY A 45 -2.89 2.93 3.79
N LEU A 46 -2.44 4.03 4.42
CA LEU A 46 -1.01 4.31 4.65
C LEU A 46 -0.35 3.26 5.54
N ILE A 47 -1.04 2.80 6.59
CA ILE A 47 -0.53 1.76 7.48
C ILE A 47 -0.32 0.45 6.69
N ILE A 48 -1.32 0.03 5.90
CA ILE A 48 -1.25 -1.20 5.10
C ILE A 48 -0.07 -1.16 4.12
N GLU A 49 0.10 -0.04 3.41
CA GLU A 49 1.24 0.18 2.51
C GLU A 49 2.58 0.09 3.25
N GLY A 50 2.71 0.79 4.38
CA GLY A 50 3.94 0.78 5.18
C GLY A 50 4.31 -0.62 5.66
N PHE A 51 3.31 -1.43 6.07
CA PHE A 51 3.53 -2.82 6.47
C PHE A 51 3.96 -3.71 5.29
N LEU A 52 3.31 -3.56 4.13
CA LEU A 52 3.66 -4.30 2.91
C LEU A 52 5.08 -3.98 2.44
N GLU A 53 5.45 -2.70 2.42
CA GLU A 53 6.79 -2.27 2.05
C GLU A 53 7.84 -2.82 3.02
N ARG A 54 7.58 -2.76 4.33
CA ARG A 54 8.46 -3.34 5.35
C ARG A 54 8.63 -4.85 5.17
N ALA A 55 7.56 -5.58 4.82
CA ALA A 55 7.64 -7.01 4.52
C ALA A 55 8.51 -7.28 3.28
N LYS A 56 8.35 -6.51 2.20
CA LYS A 56 9.18 -6.65 0.99
C LYS A 56 10.63 -6.29 1.24
N TRP A 57 10.90 -5.24 2.03
CA TRP A 57 12.26 -4.87 2.40
C TRP A 57 12.97 -5.99 3.17
N ARG A 58 12.29 -6.61 4.14
CA ARG A 58 12.82 -7.78 4.86
C ARG A 58 13.14 -8.95 3.93
N ALA A 59 12.25 -9.25 2.98
CA ALA A 59 12.46 -10.30 2.00
C ALA A 59 13.66 -10.01 1.06
N ARG A 60 13.84 -8.75 0.64
CA ARG A 60 14.99 -8.32 -0.16
C ARG A 60 16.31 -8.43 0.60
N LYS A 61 16.34 -7.96 1.85
CA LYS A 61 17.53 -8.01 2.71
C LYS A 61 18.01 -9.45 2.93
N LYS A 62 17.08 -10.40 3.14
CA LYS A 62 17.42 -11.83 3.31
C LYS A 62 18.08 -12.42 2.06
N ARG A 63 17.57 -12.10 0.87
CA ARG A 63 18.14 -12.55 -0.42
C ARG A 63 19.53 -11.94 -0.69
N GLN A 64 19.76 -10.71 -0.25
CA GLN A 64 21.05 -10.05 -0.40
C GLN A 64 22.10 -10.71 0.49
N LEU A 65 21.78 -10.94 1.77
CA LEU A 65 22.63 -11.69 2.70
C LEU A 65 22.99 -13.09 2.20
N GLU A 66 22.04 -13.81 1.58
CA GLU A 66 22.30 -15.12 0.98
C GLU A 66 23.25 -15.05 -0.22
N ARG A 67 23.17 -13.99 -1.05
CA ARG A 67 24.13 -13.78 -2.15
C ARG A 67 25.51 -13.43 -1.61
N ASP A 68 25.59 -12.52 -0.66
CA ASP A 68 26.85 -12.08 -0.07
C ASP A 68 27.59 -13.27 0.59
N ARG A 69 26.85 -14.15 1.29
CA ARG A 69 27.39 -15.41 1.83
C ARG A 69 27.94 -16.36 0.74
N LYS A 70 27.32 -16.42 -0.43
CA LYS A 70 27.79 -17.27 -1.55
C LYS A 70 29.04 -16.69 -2.21
N VAL A 71 29.15 -15.37 -2.30
CA VAL A 71 30.35 -14.69 -2.83
C VAL A 71 31.54 -14.91 -1.88
N MET A 72 31.34 -14.75 -0.57
CA MET A 72 32.41 -14.95 0.44
C MET A 72 32.91 -16.41 0.57
N ARG A 73 32.19 -17.38 0.01
CA ARG A 73 32.54 -18.81 0.05
C ARG A 73 33.22 -19.31 -1.24
N LYS A 74 33.33 -18.46 -2.26
CA LYS A 74 34.07 -18.74 -3.50
C LYS A 74 35.41 -18.05 -3.45
#